data_AF-A0A259C7X7-F1
#
_entry.id   AF-A0A259C7X7-F1
#
_cell.length_a   1.000
_cell.length_b   1.000
_cell.length_c   1.000
_cell.angle_alpha   90.00
_cell.angle_beta   90.00
_cell.angle_gamma   90.00
#
_symmetry.space_group_name_H-M   'P 1'
#
loop_
_entity.id
_entity.type
_entity.pdbx_description
1 polymer ?
#
loop_
_entity_poly.entity_id
_entity_poly.type
_entity_poly.pdbx_seq_one_letter_code
_entity_poly.pdbx_strand_id
1 'polypeptide(L)'
;TPFIGLFGTVWGIYHALIAISSSGSAQIDQVAGPIGEALIMTALGLAVAIPAVLSFNALNRANKLFVADLNRFGNDLLAYFVTGARVKSGE
;
A
#
# COMPACT_ATOMS: atom_id res chain seq x y z
N THR A 1 4.49 -2.25 1.48
CA THR A 1 4.23 -3.69 1.22
C THR A 1 4.96 -4.28 0.03
N PRO A 2 5.25 -3.60 -1.11
CA PRO A 2 5.91 -4.28 -2.25
C PRO A 2 7.37 -4.65 -1.97
N PHE A 3 8.05 -3.89 -1.10
CA PHE A 3 9.46 -4.14 -0.73
C PHE A 3 9.72 -5.51 -0.10
N ILE A 4 8.70 -6.13 0.52
CA ILE A 4 8.82 -7.50 1.08
C ILE A 4 8.97 -8.53 -0.05
N GLY A 5 8.23 -8.38 -1.15
CA GLY A 5 8.36 -9.26 -2.32
C GLY A 5 9.71 -9.09 -3.02
N LEU A 6 10.16 -7.83 -3.15
CA LEU A 6 11.47 -7.52 -3.73
C LEU A 6 12.64 -8.01 -2.86
N PHE A 7 12.52 -7.95 -1.53
CA PHE A 7 13.52 -8.55 -0.65
C PHE A 7 13.63 -10.07 -0.86
N GLY A 8 12.49 -10.75 -0.95
CA GLY A 8 12.44 -12.19 -1.21
C GLY A 8 13.10 -12.59 -2.53
N THR A 9 12.93 -11.79 -3.60
CA THR A 9 13.59 -12.06 -4.88
C THR A 9 15.09 -11.90 -4.80
N VAL A 10 15.58 -10.83 -4.15
CA VAL A 10 17.00 -10.60 -3.95
C VAL A 10 17.63 -11.73 -3.14
N TRP A 11 16.95 -12.18 -2.09
CA TRP A 11 17.41 -13.28 -1.25
C TRP A 11 17.48 -14.61 -2.00
N GLY A 12 16.45 -14.93 -2.80
CA GLY A 12 16.42 -16.15 -3.62
C GLY A 12 17.50 -16.18 -4.69
N ILE A 13 17.70 -15.07 -5.40
CA ILE A 13 18.77 -14.94 -6.40
C ILE A 13 20.15 -15.03 -5.73
N TYR A 14 20.33 -14.41 -4.57
CA TYR A 14 21.58 -14.50 -3.80
C TYR A 14 21.92 -15.95 -3.44
N HIS A 15 20.95 -16.74 -2.96
CA HIS A 15 21.16 -18.15 -2.65
C HIS A 15 21.50 -18.98 -3.89
N ALA A 16 20.82 -18.72 -5.01
CA ALA A 16 21.10 -19.38 -6.28
C ALA A 16 22.54 -19.12 -6.78
N LEU A 17 23.00 -17.86 -6.67
CA LEU A 17 24.36 -17.48 -7.06
C LEU A 17 25.43 -18.11 -6.17
N ILE A 18 25.17 -18.27 -4.86
CA ILE A 18 26.08 -19.00 -3.95
C ILE A 18 26.14 -20.49 -4.31
N ALA A 19 25.00 -21.11 -4.62
CA ALA A 19 24.98 -22.51 -5.03
C ALA A 19 25.82 -22.74 -6.30
N ILE A 20 25.67 -21.85 -7.31
CA ILE A 20 26.44 -21.90 -8.56
C ILE A 20 27.93 -21.64 -8.33
N SER A 21 28.28 -20.69 -7.47
CA SER A 21 29.70 -20.41 -7.19
C SER A 21 30.39 -21.58 -6.49
N SER A 22 29.65 -22.35 -5.68
CA SER A 22 30.16 -23.56 -5.02
C SER A 22 30.28 -24.77 -5.97
N SER A 23 29.41 -24.88 -6.98
CA SER A 23 29.40 -26.01 -7.92
C SER A 23 30.37 -25.84 -9.11
N GLY A 24 30.87 -24.62 -9.34
CA GLY A 24 31.85 -24.30 -10.37
C GLY A 24 31.33 -24.37 -11.81
N SER A 25 30.06 -24.75 -12.03
CA SER A 25 29.43 -24.80 -13.34
C SER A 25 28.04 -24.18 -13.33
N ALA A 26 27.82 -23.21 -14.21
CA ALA A 26 26.55 -22.53 -14.38
C ALA A 26 25.75 -23.18 -15.51
N GLN A 27 24.89 -24.15 -15.18
CA GLN A 27 23.92 -24.72 -16.13
C GLN A 27 22.55 -24.07 -15.93
N ILE A 28 21.81 -23.86 -17.03
CA ILE A 28 20.49 -23.21 -17.04
C ILE A 28 19.50 -23.90 -16.08
N ASP A 29 19.58 -25.23 -15.99
CA ASP A 29 18.71 -26.03 -15.11
C ASP A 29 18.89 -25.69 -13.62
N GLN A 30 20.10 -25.26 -13.22
CA GLN A 30 20.41 -24.87 -11.84
C GLN A 30 19.87 -23.48 -11.46
N VAL A 31 19.55 -22.64 -12.45
CA VAL A 31 19.07 -21.26 -12.24
C VAL A 31 17.57 -21.12 -12.45
N ALA A 32 16.96 -21.97 -13.28
CA ALA A 32 15.54 -21.86 -13.65
C ALA A 32 14.58 -21.99 -12.46
N GLY A 33 14.85 -22.91 -11.51
CA GLY A 33 14.03 -23.12 -10.32
C GLY A 33 13.98 -21.89 -9.40
N PRO A 34 15.12 -21.43 -8.85
CA PRO A 34 15.17 -20.30 -7.91
C PRO A 34 14.63 -18.98 -8.51
N ILE A 35 14.82 -18.77 -9.82
CA ILE A 35 14.29 -17.58 -10.50
C ILE A 35 12.74 -17.63 -10.56
N GLY A 36 12.16 -18.82 -10.77
CA GLY A 36 10.71 -19.02 -10.72
C GLY A 36 10.10 -18.68 -9.36
N GLU A 37 10.74 -19.12 -8.28
CA GLU A 37 10.31 -18.81 -6.90
C GLU A 37 10.39 -17.30 -6.60
N ALA A 38 11.44 -16.64 -7.08
CA ALA A 38 11.59 -15.19 -6.96
C ALA A 38 10.45 -14.43 -7.67
N LEU A 39 10.02 -14.86 -8.86
CA LEU A 39 8.90 -14.21 -9.56
C LEU A 39 7.59 -14.30 -8.77
N ILE A 40 7.32 -15.44 -8.12
CA ILE A 40 6.13 -15.63 -7.28
C ILE A 40 6.15 -14.68 -6.08
N MET A 41 7.31 -14.46 -5.45
CA MET A 41 7.43 -13.51 -4.33
C MET A 41 7.08 -12.07 -4.73
N THR A 42 7.43 -11.65 -5.94
CA THR A 42 7.02 -10.33 -6.45
C THR A 42 5.51 -10.25 -6.68
N ALA A 43 4.93 -11.29 -7.29
CA ALA A 43 3.49 -11.35 -7.52
C ALA A 43 2.69 -11.26 -6.21
N LEU A 44 3.13 -11.98 -5.17
CA LEU A 44 2.53 -11.90 -3.83
C LEU A 44 2.68 -10.50 -3.21
N GLY A 45 3.86 -9.88 -3.34
CA GLY A 45 4.11 -8.53 -2.85
C GLY A 45 3.17 -7.50 -3.49
N LEU A 46 2.89 -7.63 -4.79
CA LEU A 46 1.95 -6.78 -5.51
C LEU A 46 0.49 -7.07 -5.13
N ALA A 47 0.13 -8.36 -4.99
CA ALA A 47 -1.22 -8.78 -4.61
C ALA A 47 -1.65 -8.21 -3.24
N VAL A 48 -0.71 -8.08 -2.30
CA VAL A 48 -0.97 -7.43 -1.00
C VAL A 48 -0.87 -5.90 -1.09
N ALA A 49 0.03 -5.37 -1.92
CA ALA A 49 0.26 -3.93 -1.98
C ALA A 49 -0.87 -3.12 -2.60
N ILE A 50 -1.45 -3.62 -3.70
CA ILE A 50 -2.48 -2.88 -4.45
C ILE A 50 -3.73 -2.66 -3.59
N PRO A 51 -4.35 -3.70 -2.98
CA PRO A 51 -5.53 -3.51 -2.15
C PRO A 51 -5.26 -2.61 -0.94
N ALA A 52 -4.11 -2.76 -0.28
CA ALA A 52 -3.76 -1.96 0.89
C ALA A 52 -3.72 -0.45 0.57
N VAL A 53 -3.14 -0.06 -0.56
CA VAL A 53 -3.06 1.34 -0.97
C VAL A 53 -4.43 1.89 -1.37
N LEU A 54 -5.24 1.09 -2.07
CA LEU A 54 -6.60 1.48 -2.44
C LEU A 54 -7.47 1.71 -1.21
N SER A 55 -7.46 0.79 -0.25
CA SER A 55 -8.20 0.91 1.01
C SER A 55 -7.74 2.12 1.83
N PHE A 56 -6.43 2.34 1.94
CA PHE A 56 -5.89 3.50 2.65
C PHE A 56 -6.37 4.82 2.02
N ASN A 57 -6.33 4.93 0.69
CA ASN A 57 -6.80 6.13 -0.01
C ASN A 57 -8.31 6.35 0.22
N ALA A 58 -9.12 5.29 0.08
CA ALA A 58 -10.56 5.36 0.30
C ALA A 58 -10.90 5.83 1.73
N LEU A 59 -10.24 5.25 2.74
CA LEU A 59 -10.44 5.63 4.14
C LEU A 59 -9.98 7.07 4.41
N ASN A 60 -8.85 7.49 3.85
CA ASN A 60 -8.40 8.87 3.99
C ASN A 60 -9.35 9.88 3.35
N ARG A 61 -9.92 9.53 2.19
CA ARG A 61 -10.95 10.36 1.56
C ARG A 61 -12.19 10.47 2.44
N ALA A 62 -12.68 9.34 2.97
CA ALA A 62 -13.83 9.32 3.86
C ALA A 62 -13.57 10.15 5.14
N ASN A 63 -12.39 10.02 5.74
CA ASN A 63 -12.01 10.78 6.92
C ASN A 63 -12.00 12.30 6.66
N LYS A 64 -11.45 12.73 5.52
CA LYS A 64 -11.46 14.16 5.13
C LYS A 64 -12.87 14.72 5.00
N LEU A 65 -13.78 13.95 4.41
CA LEU A 65 -15.19 14.36 4.29
C LEU A 65 -15.85 14.46 5.66
N PHE A 66 -15.65 13.46 6.52
CA PHE A 66 -16.18 13.46 7.88
C PHE A 66 -15.69 14.67 8.70
N VAL A 67 -14.40 14.98 8.63
CA VAL A 67 -13.83 16.16 9.29
C VAL A 67 -14.40 17.46 8.71
N ALA A 68 -14.60 17.53 7.39
CA ALA A 68 -15.23 18.70 6.76
C ALA A 68 -16.66 18.93 7.25
N ASP A 69 -17.44 17.85 7.41
CA ASP A 69 -18.82 17.94 7.92
C ASP A 69 -18.85 18.35 9.39
N LEU A 70 -17.93 17.82 10.22
CA LEU A 70 -17.79 18.25 11.61
C LEU A 70 -17.42 19.74 11.72
N ASN A 71 -16.51 20.22 10.86
CA ASN A 71 -16.13 21.64 10.84
C ASN A 71 -17.31 22.53 10.40
N ARG A 72 -18.10 22.09 9.41
CA ARG A 72 -19.33 22.80 9.00
C ARG A 72 -20.31 22.90 10.16
N PHE A 73 -20.58 21.78 10.82
CA PHE A 73 -21.46 21.74 11.99
C PHE A 73 -20.96 22.68 13.12
N GLY A 74 -19.67 22.67 13.41
CA GLY A 74 -19.08 23.57 14.41
C GLY A 74 -19.23 25.05 14.06
N ASN A 75 -19.02 25.41 12.79
CA ASN A 75 -19.21 26.77 12.30
C ASN A 75 -20.67 27.22 12.36
N ASP A 76 -21.62 26.34 12.00
CA ASP A 76 -23.05 26.62 12.10
C ASP A 76 -23.49 26.85 13.54
N LEU A 77 -22.97 26.05 14.47
CA LEU A 77 -23.24 26.20 15.90
C LEU A 77 -22.66 27.50 16.46
N LEU A 78 -21.42 27.84 16.08
CA LEU A 78 -20.79 29.11 16.45
C LEU A 78 -21.59 30.30 15.91
N ALA A 79 -22.00 30.25 14.64
CA ALA A 79 -22.80 31.29 14.03
C ALA A 79 -24.14 31.46 14.74
N TYR A 80 -24.80 30.35 15.12
CA TYR A 80 -26.05 30.39 15.90
C TYR A 80 -25.86 31.06 17.26
N PHE A 81 -24.78 30.75 17.99
CA PHE A 81 -24.53 31.34 19.30
C PHE A 81 -24.12 32.83 19.23
N VAL A 82 -23.36 33.23 18.21
CA VAL A 82 -22.88 34.62 18.08
C VAL A 82 -23.95 35.54 17.49
N THR A 83 -24.74 35.07 16.52
CA THR A 83 -25.71 35.91 15.80
C THR A 83 -27.16 35.73 16.26
N GLY A 84 -27.46 34.69 17.05
CA GLY A 84 -28.80 34.38 17.55
C GLY A 84 -29.79 33.88 16.48
N ALA A 85 -29.38 33.80 15.23
CA ALA A 85 -30.19 33.32 14.11
C ALA A 85 -29.59 32.04 13.53
N ARG A 86 -30.44 31.07 13.17
CA ARG A 86 -30.02 29.89 12.39
C ARG A 86 -29.51 30.38 11.05
N VAL A 87 -28.25 30.11 10.71
CA VAL A 87 -27.76 30.25 9.33
C VAL A 87 -28.61 29.29 8.48
N LYS A 88 -29.47 29.84 7.62
CA LYS A 88 -30.21 29.06 6.63
C LYS A 88 -29.16 28.54 5.65
N SER A 89 -28.90 27.24 5.70
CA SER A 89 -28.10 26.54 4.69
C SER A 89 -28.81 26.75 3.35
N GLY A 90 -28.26 27.64 2.53
CA GLY A 90 -28.71 27.87 1.17
C GLY A 90 -28.27 26.69 0.29
N GLU A 91 -29.18 26.30 -0.59
CA GLU A 91 -29.01 25.34 -1.68
C GLU A 91 -27.72 25.54 -2.48
#